data_AF-A0A392RJY7-F1
#
_entry.id   AF-A0A392RJY7-F1
#
_cell.length_a   1.000
_cell.length_b   1.000
_cell.length_c   1.000
_cell.angle_alpha   90.00
_cell.angle_beta   90.00
_cell.angle_gamma   90.00
#
_symmetry.space_group_name_H-M   'P 1'
#
loop_
_entity.id
_entity.type
_entity.pdbx_description
1 polymer ?
#
loop_
_entity_poly.entity_id
_entity_poly.type
_entity_poly.pdbx_seq_one_letter_code
_entity_poly.pdbx_strand_id
1 'polypeptide(L)'
;MEEIDRFNGSTLPTQPQQGSGGAWPYSHSEHELASLLHNLDLNTHFQLPNVYYNTQGSLYSEAMTYRQHFPPPPFYPKFPSPEAWTDYRRADQIENEAIMNRNEAVFYEQYEAHMK
;
A
#
# COMPACT_ATOMS: atom_id res chain seq x y z
N MET A 1 -17.37 12.15 -31.11
CA MET A 1 -16.69 10.91 -30.67
C MET A 1 -15.28 11.30 -30.23
N GLU A 2 -15.20 12.06 -29.13
CA GLU A 2 -13.98 12.72 -28.63
C GLU A 2 -14.01 12.82 -27.08
N GLU A 3 -14.30 11.71 -26.39
CA GLU A 3 -14.33 11.70 -24.91
C GLU A 3 -13.49 10.57 -24.29
N ILE A 4 -12.62 9.92 -25.07
CA ILE A 4 -11.73 8.84 -24.60
C ILE A 4 -10.26 9.29 -24.61
N ASP A 5 -9.97 10.57 -24.42
CA ASP A 5 -8.60 11.09 -24.40
C ASP A 5 -8.34 12.08 -23.26
N ARG A 6 -8.86 11.77 -22.06
CA ARG A 6 -8.64 12.58 -20.85
C ARG A 6 -7.82 11.87 -19.77
N PHE A 7 -7.37 10.64 -19.99
CA PHE A 7 -6.37 10.01 -19.13
C PHE A 7 -4.96 10.39 -19.60
N ASN A 8 -4.64 11.66 -19.39
CA ASN A 8 -3.30 12.23 -19.54
C ASN A 8 -2.35 11.46 -18.60
N GLY A 9 -1.41 10.73 -19.16
CA GLY A 9 -0.50 9.80 -18.48
C GLY A 9 0.57 10.49 -17.62
N SER A 10 0.16 11.24 -16.59
CA SER A 10 1.09 11.99 -15.72
C SER A 10 0.92 11.78 -14.22
N THR A 11 0.14 10.78 -13.77
CA THR A 11 0.10 10.40 -12.34
C THR A 11 -0.01 8.90 -12.10
N LEU A 12 0.50 8.07 -13.01
CA LEU A 12 0.92 6.73 -12.56
C LEU A 12 2.09 6.99 -11.61
N PRO A 13 2.03 6.57 -10.33
CA PRO A 13 3.23 6.58 -9.51
C PRO A 13 4.23 5.73 -10.26
N THR A 14 5.22 6.38 -10.87
CA THR A 14 6.30 5.67 -11.55
C THR A 14 7.02 5.00 -10.40
N GLN A 15 6.75 3.71 -10.19
CA GLN A 15 7.57 2.90 -9.31
C GLN A 15 9.00 3.18 -9.76
N PRO A 16 9.88 3.72 -8.90
CA PRO A 16 11.24 3.99 -9.31
C PRO A 16 11.80 2.66 -9.79
N GLN A 17 12.02 2.55 -11.10
CA GLN A 17 12.84 1.47 -11.62
C GLN A 17 14.20 1.66 -10.96
N GLN A 18 14.66 0.66 -10.24
CA GLN A 18 16.01 0.60 -9.69
C GLN A 18 16.99 0.64 -10.87
N GLY A 19 17.27 1.85 -11.35
CA GLY A 19 18.37 2.14 -12.25
C GLY A 19 19.66 1.92 -11.47
N SER A 20 20.60 1.19 -12.05
CA SER A 20 21.91 0.90 -11.50
C SER A 20 22.72 2.18 -11.25
N GLY A 21 22.50 2.84 -10.12
CA GLY A 21 23.06 4.16 -9.87
C GLY A 21 22.99 4.61 -8.41
N GLY A 22 23.38 3.74 -7.47
CA GLY A 22 23.57 4.13 -6.07
C GLY A 22 23.49 2.96 -5.09
N ALA A 23 24.64 2.54 -4.55
CA ALA A 23 24.86 1.74 -3.33
C ALA A 23 23.78 0.72 -2.91
N TRP A 24 23.21 -0.07 -3.83
CA TRP A 24 22.36 -1.20 -3.48
C TRP A 24 23.23 -2.41 -3.10
N PRO A 25 23.16 -2.91 -1.85
CA PRO A 25 24.10 -3.93 -1.37
C PRO A 25 23.63 -5.37 -1.66
N TYR A 26 22.48 -5.55 -2.31
CA TYR A 26 21.85 -6.85 -2.53
C TYR A 26 21.93 -7.28 -3.99
N SER A 27 21.97 -8.59 -4.23
CA SER A 27 22.00 -9.17 -5.57
C SER A 27 20.60 -9.18 -6.21
N HIS A 28 19.56 -9.24 -5.39
CA HIS A 28 18.16 -9.20 -5.83
C HIS A 28 17.60 -7.77 -5.76
N SER A 29 16.59 -7.50 -6.60
CA SER A 29 15.89 -6.22 -6.58
C SER A 29 15.13 -5.99 -5.28
N GLU A 30 14.90 -4.72 -4.93
CA GLU A 30 14.07 -4.38 -3.76
C GLU A 30 12.68 -5.02 -3.86
N HIS A 31 12.12 -5.05 -5.07
CA HIS A 31 10.81 -5.66 -5.33
C HIS A 31 10.77 -7.15 -5.00
N GLU A 32 11.81 -7.91 -5.36
CA GLU A 32 11.89 -9.35 -5.05
C GLU A 32 11.99 -9.58 -3.53
N LEU A 33 12.83 -8.80 -2.84
CA LEU A 33 12.98 -8.87 -1.39
C LEU A 33 11.67 -8.52 -0.68
N ALA A 34 11.04 -7.40 -1.06
CA ALA A 34 9.79 -6.93 -0.48
C ALA A 34 8.62 -7.91 -0.73
N SER A 35 8.53 -8.49 -1.93
CA SER A 35 7.48 -9.45 -2.28
C SER A 35 7.61 -10.75 -1.47
N LEU A 36 8.84 -11.25 -1.29
CA LEU A 36 9.07 -12.42 -0.43
C LEU A 36 8.66 -12.11 1.02
N LEU A 37 9.12 -10.99 1.58
CA LEU A 37 8.78 -10.61 2.95
C LEU A 37 7.29 -10.43 3.16
N HIS A 38 6.59 -9.79 2.22
CA HIS A 38 5.15 -9.63 2.25
C HIS A 38 4.42 -10.98 2.34
N ASN A 39 4.82 -11.95 1.51
CA ASN A 39 4.23 -13.29 1.55
C ASN A 39 4.52 -14.03 2.87
N LEU A 40 5.74 -13.89 3.41
CA LEU A 40 6.10 -14.48 4.70
C LEU A 40 5.25 -13.88 5.84
N ASP A 41 5.00 -12.58 5.80
CA ASP A 41 4.19 -11.87 6.80
C ASP A 41 2.71 -12.30 6.73
N LEU A 42 2.15 -12.44 5.52
CA LEU A 42 0.81 -13.00 5.33
C LEU A 42 0.71 -14.44 5.84
N ASN A 43 1.66 -15.29 5.48
CA ASN A 43 1.66 -16.69 5.92
C ASN A 43 1.79 -16.80 7.44
N THR A 44 2.62 -15.97 8.06
CA THR A 44 2.73 -15.90 9.52
C THR A 44 1.41 -15.48 10.16
N HIS A 45 0.75 -14.47 9.60
CA HIS A 45 -0.53 -13.98 10.10
C HIS A 45 -1.63 -15.04 10.05
N PHE A 46 -1.76 -15.75 8.94
CA PHE A 46 -2.77 -16.79 8.75
C PHE A 46 -2.33 -18.18 9.26
N GLN A 47 -1.17 -18.27 9.94
CA GLN A 47 -0.60 -19.52 10.43
C GLN A 47 -0.42 -20.58 9.32
N LEU A 48 -0.12 -20.12 8.10
CA LEU A 48 0.10 -20.97 6.94
C LEU A 48 1.56 -21.45 6.90
N PRO A 49 1.80 -22.72 6.57
CA PRO A 49 3.16 -23.24 6.46
C PRO A 49 3.88 -22.65 5.23
N ASN A 50 5.12 -22.18 5.43
CA ASN A 50 5.99 -21.69 4.36
C ASN A 50 6.74 -22.85 3.69
N VAL A 51 6.04 -23.64 2.86
CA VAL A 51 6.59 -24.89 2.28
C VAL A 51 7.50 -24.65 1.07
N TYR A 52 7.26 -23.59 0.29
CA TYR A 52 7.87 -23.40 -1.04
C TYR A 52 9.10 -22.50 -1.05
N TYR A 53 9.56 -22.01 0.10
CA TYR A 53 10.71 -21.11 0.16
C TYR A 53 11.97 -21.85 0.59
N ASN A 54 13.03 -21.72 -0.21
CA ASN A 54 14.35 -22.20 0.17
C ASN A 54 14.96 -21.24 1.20
N THR A 55 14.89 -21.59 2.48
CA THR A 55 15.43 -20.81 3.60
C THR A 55 16.97 -20.75 3.62
N GLN A 56 17.65 -21.60 2.85
CA GLN A 56 19.10 -21.60 2.68
C GLN A 56 19.56 -20.79 1.45
N GLY A 57 18.62 -20.25 0.67
CA GLY A 57 18.93 -19.48 -0.54
C GLY A 57 19.43 -18.06 -0.25
N SER A 58 20.13 -17.49 -1.23
CA SER A 58 20.60 -16.09 -1.18
C SER A 58 19.43 -15.10 -1.10
N LEU A 59 18.35 -15.31 -1.87
CA LEU A 59 17.14 -14.48 -1.81
C LEU A 59 16.56 -14.40 -0.39
N TYR A 60 16.41 -15.55 0.28
CA TYR A 60 15.87 -15.59 1.65
C TYR A 60 16.81 -14.89 2.65
N SER A 61 18.12 -15.12 2.53
CA SER A 61 19.11 -14.51 3.41
C SER A 61 19.20 -13.00 3.24
N GLU A 62 19.18 -12.51 1.99
CA GLU A 62 19.13 -11.09 1.66
C GLU A 62 17.82 -10.46 2.16
N ALA A 63 16.68 -11.13 1.97
CA ALA A 63 15.38 -10.65 2.45
C ALA A 63 15.34 -10.54 3.98
N MET A 64 15.88 -11.51 4.72
CA MET A 64 15.97 -11.42 6.19
C MET A 64 16.89 -10.29 6.65
N THR A 65 17.99 -10.03 5.93
CA THR A 65 18.88 -8.89 6.21
C THR A 65 18.21 -7.56 5.89
N TYR A 66 17.46 -7.49 4.80
CA TYR A 66 16.65 -6.33 4.43
C TYR A 66 15.57 -6.03 5.49
N ARG A 67 14.88 -7.06 5.98
CA ARG A 67 13.87 -6.98 7.06
C ARG A 67 14.43 -6.40 8.37
N GLN A 68 15.72 -6.58 8.67
CA GLN A 68 16.32 -5.98 9.87
C GLN A 68 16.35 -4.45 9.81
N HIS A 69 16.54 -3.90 8.62
CA HIS A 69 16.52 -2.46 8.39
C HIS A 69 15.07 -1.91 8.29
N PHE A 70 14.16 -2.75 7.79
CA PHE A 70 12.75 -2.44 7.62
C PHE A 70 11.87 -3.51 8.28
N PRO A 71 11.73 -3.49 9.62
CA PRO A 71 10.91 -4.48 10.31
C PRO A 71 9.46 -4.39 9.83
N PRO A 72 8.74 -5.53 9.77
CA PRO A 72 7.33 -5.49 9.40
C PRO A 72 6.57 -4.61 10.40
N PRO A 73 5.60 -3.82 9.93
CA PRO A 73 4.73 -3.11 10.85
C PRO A 73 4.05 -4.13 11.76
N PRO A 74 3.91 -3.83 13.07
CA PRO A 74 3.21 -4.72 13.98
C PRO A 74 1.80 -4.98 13.47
N PHE A 75 1.42 -6.26 13.36
CA PHE A 75 0.12 -6.65 12.84
C PHE A 75 -1.02 -6.06 13.69
N TYR A 76 -0.88 -6.06 15.03
CA TYR A 76 -1.75 -5.33 15.95
C TYR A 76 -1.08 -5.03 17.31
N PRO A 77 -1.54 -3.99 18.03
CA PRO A 77 -2.44 -2.94 17.54
C PRO A 77 -1.65 -1.68 17.14
N LYS A 78 -1.99 -1.13 15.96
CA LYS A 78 -1.60 0.22 15.51
C LYS A 78 -1.97 1.30 16.54
N PHE A 79 -2.98 1.00 17.36
CA PHE A 79 -3.50 1.86 18.40
C PHE A 79 -3.13 1.31 19.79
N PRO A 80 -2.58 2.14 20.69
CA PRO A 80 -2.12 1.69 22.00
C PRO A 80 -3.25 1.23 22.92
N SER A 81 -4.51 1.57 22.61
CA SER A 81 -5.67 1.17 23.39
C SER A 81 -6.96 1.10 22.53
N PRO A 82 -8.01 0.42 23.02
CA PRO A 82 -9.33 0.43 22.38
C PRO A 82 -9.94 1.82 22.20
N GLU A 83 -9.65 2.75 23.12
CA GLU A 83 -10.09 4.15 23.05
C GLU A 83 -9.42 4.86 21.87
N ALA A 84 -8.12 4.69 21.69
CA ALA A 84 -7.39 5.27 20.55
C ALA A 84 -7.91 4.74 19.20
N TRP A 85 -8.31 3.47 19.13
CA TRP A 85 -9.00 2.91 17.96
C TRP A 85 -10.37 3.56 17.72
N THR A 86 -11.14 3.74 18.80
CA THR A 86 -12.48 4.35 18.73
C THR A 86 -12.40 5.80 18.26
N ASP A 87 -11.44 6.57 18.76
CA ASP A 87 -11.25 7.96 18.35
C ASP A 87 -10.78 8.08 16.91
N TYR A 88 -9.86 7.21 16.46
CA TYR A 88 -9.47 7.14 15.05
C TYR A 88 -10.68 6.89 14.15
N ARG A 89 -11.51 5.89 14.47
CA ARG A 89 -12.71 5.59 13.68
C ARG A 89 -13.69 6.76 13.63
N ARG A 90 -13.87 7.46 14.76
CA ARG A 90 -14.77 8.63 14.82
C ARG A 90 -14.27 9.74 13.90
N ALA A 91 -12.96 10.03 13.93
CA ALA A 91 -12.38 11.06 13.07
C ALA A 91 -12.48 10.69 11.58
N ASP A 92 -12.13 9.45 11.24
CA ASP A 92 -12.21 8.91 9.88
C ASP A 92 -13.65 8.95 9.33
N GLN A 93 -14.64 8.59 10.15
CA GLN A 93 -16.05 8.66 9.77
C GLN A 93 -16.48 10.10 9.46
N ILE A 94 -16.13 11.07 10.30
CA ILE A 94 -16.49 12.48 10.09
C ILE A 94 -15.87 13.00 8.80
N GLU A 95 -14.60 12.69 8.55
CA GLU A 95 -13.91 13.09 7.33
C GLU A 95 -14.56 12.46 6.09
N ASN A 96 -14.85 11.16 6.15
CA ASN A 96 -15.48 10.45 5.04
C ASN A 96 -16.88 11.01 4.74
N GLU A 97 -17.71 11.23 5.75
CA GLU A 97 -19.04 11.83 5.60
C GLU A 97 -18.95 13.23 4.98
N ALA A 98 -17.99 14.06 5.41
CA ALA A 98 -17.79 15.39 4.82
C ALA A 98 -17.41 15.32 3.34
N ILE A 99 -16.54 14.37 2.97
CA ILE A 99 -16.16 14.13 1.57
C ILE A 99 -17.38 13.68 0.75
N MET A 100 -18.16 12.73 1.28
CA MET A 100 -19.35 12.22 0.59
C MET A 100 -20.39 13.31 0.36
N ASN A 101 -20.69 14.13 1.39
CA ASN A 101 -21.62 15.24 1.27
C ASN A 101 -21.15 16.27 0.23
N ARG A 102 -19.85 16.56 0.18
CA ARG A 102 -19.29 17.44 -0.84
C ARG A 102 -19.44 16.84 -2.24
N ASN A 103 -19.12 15.56 -2.41
CA ASN A 103 -19.21 14.88 -3.70
C ASN A 103 -20.66 14.83 -4.19
N GLU A 104 -21.61 14.58 -3.30
CA GLU A 104 -23.04 14.61 -3.60
C GLU A 104 -23.49 16.01 -4.06
N ALA A 105 -23.10 17.06 -3.35
CA ALA A 105 -23.42 18.44 -3.75
C ALA A 105 -22.86 18.78 -5.14
N VAL A 106 -21.60 18.42 -5.41
CA VAL A 106 -20.96 18.63 -6.71
C VAL A 106 -21.67 17.83 -7.82
N PHE A 107 -22.09 16.60 -7.53
CA PHE A 107 -22.83 15.78 -8.48
C PHE A 107 -24.14 16.46 -8.91
N TYR A 108 -24.93 16.94 -7.95
CA TYR A 108 -26.20 17.60 -8.26
C TYR A 108 -26.00 18.94 -9.00
N GLU A 109 -25.00 19.74 -8.62
CA GLU A 109 -24.67 20.98 -9.33
C GLU A 109 -24.33 20.72 -10.81
N GLN A 110 -23.48 19.72 -11.07
CA GLN A 110 -23.10 19.34 -12.44
C GLN A 110 -24.27 18.76 -13.22
N TYR A 111 -25.09 17.93 -12.58
CA TYR A 111 -26.27 17.34 -13.21
C TYR A 111 -27.30 18.41 -13.62
N GLU A 112 -27.59 19.37 -12.73
CA GLU A 112 -28.48 20.48 -13.05
C GLU A 112 -27.93 21.37 -14.17
N ALA A 113 -26.61 21.60 -14.20
CA ALA A 113 -25.95 22.33 -15.29
C ALA A 113 -26.08 21.60 -16.63
N HIS A 114 -26.02 20.27 -16.65
CA HIS A 114 -26.22 19.46 -17.86
C HIS A 114 -27.68 19.45 -18.36
N MET A 115 -28.65 19.61 -17.46
CA MET A 115 -30.08 19.61 -17.80
C MET A 115 -30.60 20.95 -18.35
N LYS A 116 -29.79 22.02 -18.31
CA LYS A 116 -30.09 23.35 -18.88
C LYS A 116 -29.51 23.49 -20.28
#